data_AF-A0AAC9CZW7-F1
#
_entry.id   AF-A0AAC9CZW7-F1
#
_cell.length_a   1.000
_cell.length_b   1.000
_cell.length_c   1.000
_cell.angle_alpha   90.00
_cell.angle_beta   90.00
_cell.angle_gamma   90.00
#
_symmetry.space_group_name_H-M   'P 1'
#
loop_
_entity.id
_entity.type
_entity.pdbx_description
1 polymer ?
#
loop_
_entity_poly.entity_id
_entity_poly.type
_entity_poly.pdbx_seq_one_letter_code
_entity_poly.pdbx_strand_id
1 'polypeptide(L)'
;MKKITFSIILLLSVAVSSIAQRKYDEIVTTENAVQDLVQNGVTGIVVFKEGASIKGLDPETKKVVWTLTKEDFGGRSVLDIAGDTDLTKLFADKSTLTNVPGSPYVEAYLESKYLIINTDTGKVVYNSAKESFWVTQSDFIPETNEYLLTLKKDGDMAIALLDMTTGELKWNTTVDKAKSLFSFSFKESVNTNVAKVHGSVIYYLLYGKLYSFDRATGKLNWKGEEDYSKFFLTQNDKNIVVVNNTGTFSTKQYLNVLNTETGKSIWKESIKTKRVVYLEDWGTKILVAHYSGFNFFDLNTGEKIWKKDARGDGLKRVIPIDQDFLYVAENEMMLINKDGEKLWKKFIEISDDKEDPIYYLGKVGEKVMYLTGTYGNMVDYKTGVKLWKRNINFDKNRPVLPTYDETTNSYLVYNDEKLYKFDPSISDKPEPFAKVNIKREKELNSIEQFPWGVVLSGPLEVMGVNMDGTVKYHLTYSQPGEGTRRLIKSAAIVGSIGLGVGAGVSEFKGSEVTMTYRDSDGNMRTSVLKKEDKTNKDQAKAYAAGAAALGVVAAKFNSRFNAMKQNRDFSYIFAKADSGEKILVKVSKVDGVEVDKIIFNNNKPIYEVDPATQNIFYVSDKSIQIFNRKEK
;
A
#
# COMPACT_ATOMS: atom_id res chain seq x y z
N MET A 1 41.58 -25.62 -63.90
CA MET A 1 41.58 -24.50 -62.92
C MET A 1 40.41 -24.71 -61.96
N LYS A 2 40.66 -25.20 -60.73
CA LYS A 2 39.66 -25.22 -59.66
C LYS A 2 40.29 -24.56 -58.44
N LYS A 3 39.71 -23.42 -58.04
CA LYS A 3 40.11 -22.61 -56.88
C LYS A 3 39.68 -23.35 -55.62
N ILE A 4 40.60 -23.52 -54.69
CA ILE A 4 40.34 -24.00 -53.33
C ILE A 4 39.95 -22.78 -52.50
N THR A 5 38.72 -22.77 -51.99
CA THR A 5 38.19 -21.73 -51.11
C THR A 5 38.52 -22.09 -49.67
N PHE A 6 39.19 -21.20 -48.96
CA PHE A 6 39.41 -21.27 -47.51
C PHE A 6 38.08 -20.95 -46.80
N SER A 7 37.69 -21.80 -45.84
CA SER A 7 36.63 -21.48 -44.86
C SER A 7 37.27 -21.38 -43.48
N ILE A 8 37.27 -20.16 -42.94
CA ILE A 8 37.62 -19.85 -41.56
C ILE A 8 36.39 -20.19 -40.70
N ILE A 9 36.55 -21.14 -39.77
CA ILE A 9 35.55 -21.44 -38.75
C ILE A 9 35.79 -20.49 -37.58
N LEU A 10 34.84 -19.57 -37.36
CA LEU A 10 34.77 -18.72 -36.18
C LEU A 10 34.01 -19.50 -35.08
N LEU A 11 34.74 -19.98 -34.07
CA LEU A 11 34.16 -20.59 -32.87
C LEU A 11 33.57 -19.48 -31.97
N LEU A 12 32.25 -19.30 -31.99
CA LEU A 12 31.54 -18.58 -30.92
C LEU A 12 31.47 -19.49 -29.68
N SER A 13 32.32 -19.22 -28.70
CA SER A 13 32.17 -19.75 -27.35
C SER A 13 31.01 -19.04 -26.65
N VAL A 14 29.82 -19.65 -26.67
CA VAL A 14 28.72 -19.30 -25.77
C VAL A 14 29.09 -19.83 -24.39
N ALA A 15 29.51 -18.95 -23.49
CA ALA A 15 29.70 -19.28 -22.08
C ALA A 15 28.32 -19.53 -21.46
N VAL A 16 27.91 -20.80 -21.41
CA VAL A 16 26.78 -21.23 -20.58
C VAL A 16 27.26 -21.20 -19.15
N SER A 17 26.97 -20.12 -18.42
CA SER A 17 27.21 -20.05 -16.98
C SER A 17 26.25 -21.01 -16.29
N SER A 18 26.68 -22.26 -16.08
CA SER A 18 26.02 -23.20 -15.16
C SER A 18 26.22 -22.68 -13.74
N ILE A 19 25.32 -21.83 -13.26
CA ILE A 19 25.33 -21.40 -11.86
C ILE A 19 25.00 -22.63 -11.02
N ALA A 20 26.00 -23.17 -10.33
CA ALA A 20 25.81 -24.23 -9.36
C ALA A 20 24.79 -23.79 -8.29
N GLN A 21 23.89 -24.69 -7.93
CA GLN A 21 22.87 -24.50 -6.90
C GLN A 21 23.47 -23.91 -5.62
N ARG A 22 23.00 -22.74 -5.18
CA ARG A 22 23.54 -22.07 -3.99
C ARG A 22 23.06 -22.79 -2.74
N LYS A 23 24.00 -23.32 -1.95
CA LYS A 23 23.76 -23.62 -0.54
C LYS A 23 23.68 -22.31 0.23
N TYR A 24 22.92 -22.29 1.31
CA TYR A 24 22.89 -21.16 2.23
C TYR A 24 24.33 -20.76 2.61
N ASP A 25 24.60 -19.46 2.72
CA ASP A 25 25.92 -19.01 3.16
C ASP A 25 26.05 -19.19 4.66
N GLU A 26 24.94 -18.98 5.37
CA GLU A 26 24.86 -19.06 6.81
C GLU A 26 23.57 -19.74 7.23
N ILE A 27 23.60 -20.38 8.39
CA ILE A 27 22.46 -21.08 8.97
C ILE A 27 22.37 -20.76 10.44
N VAL A 28 21.17 -20.39 10.88
CA VAL A 28 20.84 -20.26 12.28
C VAL A 28 20.01 -21.48 12.66
N THR A 29 20.61 -22.41 13.38
CA THR A 29 19.91 -23.59 13.90
C THR A 29 19.08 -23.21 15.11
N THR A 30 17.88 -23.78 15.20
CA THR A 30 16.92 -23.54 16.27
C THR A 30 16.65 -24.85 17.02
N GLU A 31 16.16 -24.75 18.26
CA GLU A 31 15.89 -25.95 19.09
C GLU A 31 14.60 -26.65 18.62
N ASN A 32 13.61 -25.84 18.26
CA ASN A 32 12.29 -26.22 17.79
C ASN A 32 12.09 -25.76 16.34
N ALA A 33 11.08 -26.32 15.67
CA ALA A 33 10.71 -25.85 14.34
C ALA A 33 10.27 -24.39 14.41
N VAL A 34 10.73 -23.58 13.44
CA VAL A 34 10.31 -22.19 13.31
C VAL A 34 8.89 -22.16 12.75
N GLN A 35 7.98 -21.54 13.50
CA GLN A 35 6.55 -21.55 13.24
C GLN A 35 6.08 -20.29 12.50
N ASP A 36 6.77 -19.17 12.72
CA ASP A 36 6.45 -17.87 12.13
C ASP A 36 7.71 -17.01 12.02
N LEU A 37 7.76 -16.12 11.04
CA LEU A 37 8.91 -15.24 10.78
C LEU A 37 8.43 -13.94 10.10
N VAL A 38 8.85 -12.81 10.63
CA VAL A 38 8.58 -11.48 10.08
C VAL A 38 9.80 -10.58 10.21
N GLN A 39 10.09 -9.76 9.20
CA GLN A 39 11.10 -8.73 9.31
C GLN A 39 10.50 -7.39 9.73
N ASN A 40 11.09 -6.76 10.73
CA ASN A 40 10.76 -5.37 11.03
C ASN A 40 11.36 -4.44 9.95
N GLY A 41 10.51 -3.70 9.24
CA GLY A 41 10.95 -2.85 8.12
C GLY A 41 11.87 -1.69 8.51
N VAL A 42 11.84 -1.26 9.78
CA VAL A 42 12.63 -0.14 10.30
C VAL A 42 13.99 -0.60 10.83
N THR A 43 14.01 -1.57 11.73
CA THR A 43 15.25 -2.05 12.38
C THR A 43 15.96 -3.09 11.53
N GLY A 44 15.24 -3.78 10.63
CA GLY A 44 15.74 -4.90 9.85
C GLY A 44 15.82 -6.22 10.63
N ILE A 45 15.59 -6.19 11.94
CA ILE A 45 15.61 -7.38 12.78
C ILE A 45 14.55 -8.37 12.28
N VAL A 46 14.99 -9.60 12.06
CA VAL A 46 14.12 -10.72 11.69
C VAL A 46 13.62 -11.33 12.99
N VAL A 47 12.32 -11.17 13.26
CA VAL A 47 11.66 -11.72 14.43
C VAL A 47 11.05 -13.05 14.05
N PHE A 48 11.38 -14.11 14.79
CA PHE A 48 10.84 -15.44 14.53
C PHE A 48 10.37 -16.11 15.82
N LYS A 49 9.39 -16.99 15.65
CA LYS A 49 8.84 -17.82 16.72
C LYS A 49 9.28 -19.26 16.54
N GLU A 50 9.80 -19.84 17.61
CA GLU A 50 10.02 -21.28 17.72
C GLU A 50 9.52 -21.78 19.08
N GLY A 51 8.77 -22.89 19.09
CA GLY A 51 8.16 -23.41 20.32
C GLY A 51 7.40 -22.33 21.09
N ALA A 52 7.83 -22.10 22.34
CA ALA A 52 7.31 -21.05 23.22
C ALA A 52 8.29 -19.88 23.41
N SER A 53 9.12 -19.59 22.40
CA SER A 53 10.08 -18.47 22.42
C SER A 53 9.92 -17.59 21.20
N ILE A 54 10.28 -16.32 21.36
CA ILE A 54 10.37 -15.33 20.29
C ILE A 54 11.79 -14.80 20.28
N LYS A 55 12.42 -14.76 19.11
CA LYS A 55 13.84 -14.41 18.98
C LYS A 55 14.02 -13.33 17.92
N GLY A 56 15.02 -12.48 18.13
CA GLY A 56 15.45 -11.47 17.18
C GLY A 56 16.77 -11.87 16.56
N LEU A 57 16.77 -12.04 15.25
CA LEU A 57 17.95 -12.27 14.43
C LEU A 57 18.37 -10.95 13.78
N ASP A 58 19.59 -10.51 14.08
CA ASP A 58 20.17 -9.34 13.44
C ASP A 58 20.57 -9.68 12.00
N PRO A 59 20.12 -8.91 10.99
CA PRO A 59 20.32 -9.26 9.58
C PRO A 59 21.77 -9.03 9.10
N GLU A 60 22.57 -8.25 9.83
CA GLU A 60 23.96 -7.93 9.48
C GLU A 60 24.92 -8.92 10.14
N THR A 61 24.79 -9.10 11.45
CA THR A 61 25.64 -10.01 12.23
C THR A 61 25.20 -11.47 12.15
N LYS A 62 23.94 -11.71 11.75
CA LYS A 62 23.31 -13.03 11.56
C LYS A 62 23.30 -13.86 12.83
N LYS A 63 23.33 -13.17 13.97
CA LYS A 63 23.24 -13.76 15.30
C LYS A 63 21.89 -13.43 15.91
N VAL A 64 21.41 -14.36 16.72
CA VAL A 64 20.31 -14.06 17.65
C VAL A 64 20.83 -13.02 18.65
N VAL A 65 20.27 -11.82 18.60
CA VAL A 65 20.67 -10.68 19.45
C VAL A 65 19.84 -10.57 20.72
N TRP A 66 18.65 -11.17 20.73
CA TRP A 66 17.81 -11.30 21.91
C TRP A 66 16.89 -12.51 21.79
N THR A 67 16.53 -13.08 22.93
CA THR A 67 15.60 -14.20 23.06
C THR A 67 14.61 -13.87 24.16
N LEU A 68 13.33 -14.09 23.87
CA LEU A 68 12.22 -13.94 24.79
C LEU A 68 11.58 -15.31 25.03
N THR A 69 11.36 -15.62 26.29
CA THR A 69 10.84 -16.89 26.78
C THR A 69 9.65 -16.66 27.71
N LYS A 70 9.08 -17.75 28.22
CA LYS A 70 8.00 -17.69 29.22
C LYS A 70 8.36 -16.88 30.47
N GLU A 71 9.64 -16.72 30.79
CA GLU A 71 10.08 -15.89 31.92
C GLU A 71 9.87 -14.40 31.63
N ASP A 72 10.10 -13.97 30.39
CA ASP A 72 10.01 -12.56 29.96
C ASP A 72 8.57 -12.09 29.83
N PHE A 73 7.70 -12.94 29.29
CA PHE A 73 6.28 -12.62 29.10
C PHE A 73 5.34 -13.32 30.11
N GLY A 74 5.90 -13.96 31.13
CA GLY A 74 5.18 -14.60 32.23
C GLY A 74 4.40 -15.87 31.83
N GLY A 75 4.26 -16.79 32.79
CA GLY A 75 3.41 -17.97 32.67
C GLY A 75 2.07 -17.79 33.37
N ARG A 76 0.97 -17.64 32.62
CA ARG A 76 -0.40 -17.83 33.11
C ARG A 76 -1.34 -18.29 31.99
N SER A 77 -2.33 -19.06 32.44
CA SER A 77 -3.26 -19.90 31.69
C SER A 77 -4.51 -19.13 31.26
N VAL A 78 -4.82 -19.17 29.95
CA VAL A 78 -6.03 -19.71 29.26
C VAL A 78 -7.36 -19.89 30.02
N LEU A 79 -7.42 -19.83 31.35
CA LEU A 79 -8.62 -20.12 32.15
C LEU A 79 -9.77 -19.10 31.94
N ASP A 80 -9.47 -17.87 31.56
CA ASP A 80 -10.50 -16.85 31.25
C ASP A 80 -10.98 -16.91 29.78
N ILE A 81 -10.37 -17.75 28.93
CA ILE A 81 -10.75 -17.94 27.51
C ILE A 81 -11.60 -19.19 27.35
N ALA A 82 -11.37 -20.20 28.19
CA ALA A 82 -12.10 -21.46 28.22
C ALA A 82 -13.55 -21.23 28.65
N GLY A 83 -14.37 -20.72 27.74
CA GLY A 83 -15.76 -20.32 27.95
C GLY A 83 -16.22 -19.23 26.99
N ASP A 84 -15.29 -18.38 26.51
CA ASP A 84 -15.58 -17.33 25.53
C ASP A 84 -15.24 -17.84 24.12
N THR A 85 -16.26 -18.41 23.46
CA THR A 85 -16.18 -18.95 22.09
C THR A 85 -15.82 -17.91 21.03
N ASP A 86 -16.10 -16.63 21.32
CA ASP A 86 -15.80 -15.47 20.49
C ASP A 86 -14.28 -15.20 20.50
N LEU A 87 -13.67 -15.14 21.70
CA LEU A 87 -12.22 -14.95 21.85
C LEU A 87 -11.41 -16.11 21.30
N THR A 88 -11.87 -17.35 21.51
CA THR A 88 -11.17 -18.56 21.02
C THR A 88 -10.97 -18.55 19.51
N LYS A 89 -11.96 -18.09 18.73
CA LYS A 89 -11.87 -17.99 17.27
C LYS A 89 -10.97 -16.85 16.82
N LEU A 90 -11.04 -15.70 17.48
CA LEU A 90 -10.21 -14.53 17.16
C LEU A 90 -8.71 -14.84 17.24
N PHE A 91 -8.29 -15.69 18.19
CA PHE A 91 -6.89 -16.10 18.31
C PHE A 91 -6.47 -17.24 17.36
N ALA A 92 -7.42 -18.01 16.81
CA ALA A 92 -7.10 -19.08 15.87
C ALA A 92 -6.70 -18.58 14.47
N ASP A 93 -7.22 -17.42 14.07
CA ASP A 93 -7.06 -16.86 12.72
C ASP A 93 -5.92 -15.83 12.58
N LYS A 94 -5.33 -15.35 13.68
CA LYS A 94 -4.26 -14.33 13.65
C LYS A 94 -2.88 -14.95 13.40
N SER A 95 -2.05 -14.27 12.60
CA SER A 95 -0.61 -14.54 12.56
C SER A 95 -0.02 -14.41 13.97
N THR A 96 1.00 -15.21 14.29
CA THR A 96 1.61 -15.09 15.62
C THR A 96 2.42 -13.80 15.69
N LEU A 97 3.07 -13.40 14.61
CA LEU A 97 3.88 -12.19 14.52
C LEU A 97 3.31 -11.24 13.46
N THR A 98 3.27 -9.95 13.78
CA THR A 98 2.83 -8.91 12.86
C THR A 98 3.77 -7.70 12.96
N ASN A 99 4.37 -7.32 11.82
CA ASN A 99 5.16 -6.10 11.76
C ASN A 99 4.27 -4.86 11.86
N VAL A 100 4.72 -3.86 12.61
CA VAL A 100 4.04 -2.57 12.77
C VAL A 100 4.70 -1.58 11.80
N PRO A 101 4.07 -1.24 10.67
CA PRO A 101 4.69 -0.43 9.62
C PRO A 101 5.23 0.90 10.15
N GLY A 102 6.43 1.29 9.69
CA GLY A 102 7.05 2.56 10.06
C GLY A 102 7.53 2.66 11.52
N SER A 103 7.50 1.57 12.29
CA SER A 103 7.93 1.57 13.70
C SER A 103 8.95 0.46 14.01
N PRO A 104 9.68 0.55 15.13
CA PRO A 104 10.57 -0.53 15.58
C PRO A 104 9.82 -1.68 16.28
N TYR A 105 8.48 -1.71 16.23
CA TYR A 105 7.68 -2.67 16.97
C TYR A 105 7.22 -3.86 16.14
N VAL A 106 7.09 -5.00 16.81
CA VAL A 106 6.36 -6.17 16.33
C VAL A 106 5.32 -6.53 17.37
N GLU A 107 4.10 -6.78 16.89
CA GLU A 107 3.03 -7.34 17.69
C GLU A 107 3.15 -8.85 17.70
N ALA A 108 2.98 -9.47 18.86
CA ALA A 108 2.98 -10.92 18.99
C ALA A 108 1.75 -11.41 19.76
N TYR A 109 1.08 -12.42 19.20
CA TYR A 109 -0.03 -13.12 19.82
C TYR A 109 0.41 -14.53 20.22
N LEU A 110 0.66 -14.74 21.51
CA LEU A 110 1.23 -15.99 22.02
C LEU A 110 0.48 -16.49 23.24
N GLU A 111 0.02 -17.74 23.21
CA GLU A 111 -0.72 -18.35 24.34
C GLU A 111 -1.86 -17.42 24.82
N SER A 112 -2.53 -16.78 23.84
CA SER A 112 -3.60 -15.81 24.02
C SER A 112 -3.23 -14.50 24.71
N LYS A 113 -1.93 -14.21 24.85
CA LYS A 113 -1.42 -12.91 25.29
C LYS A 113 -1.15 -12.03 24.09
N TYR A 114 -1.34 -10.75 24.28
CA TYR A 114 -0.90 -9.73 23.34
C TYR A 114 0.37 -9.07 23.87
N LEU A 115 1.43 -9.14 23.07
CA LEU A 115 2.73 -8.57 23.37
C LEU A 115 3.07 -7.51 22.32
N ILE A 116 3.76 -6.46 22.76
CA ILE A 116 4.45 -5.55 21.85
C ILE A 116 5.93 -5.57 22.18
N ILE A 117 6.75 -5.88 21.18
CA ILE A 117 8.19 -6.07 21.33
C ILE A 117 8.89 -4.95 20.56
N ASN A 118 9.80 -4.23 21.24
CA ASN A 118 10.73 -3.34 20.55
C ASN A 118 11.85 -4.18 19.95
N THR A 119 11.87 -4.28 18.62
CA THR A 119 12.77 -5.19 17.90
C THR A 119 14.24 -4.79 17.96
N ASP A 120 14.53 -3.50 18.15
CA ASP A 120 15.90 -2.99 18.29
C ASP A 120 16.56 -3.46 19.60
N THR A 121 15.76 -3.60 20.66
CA THR A 121 16.28 -3.93 22.01
C THR A 121 15.90 -5.32 22.49
N GLY A 122 14.91 -5.97 21.85
CA GLY A 122 14.29 -7.19 22.36
C GLY A 122 13.40 -6.97 23.56
N LYS A 123 13.18 -5.73 24.03
CA LYS A 123 12.36 -5.45 25.20
C LYS A 123 10.89 -5.73 24.88
N VAL A 124 10.23 -6.54 25.72
CA VAL A 124 8.77 -6.59 25.79
C VAL A 124 8.29 -5.27 26.39
N VAL A 125 7.81 -4.37 25.52
CA VAL A 125 7.31 -3.04 25.92
C VAL A 125 5.97 -3.18 26.60
N TYR A 126 5.10 -4.04 26.07
CA TYR A 126 3.80 -4.30 26.64
C TYR A 126 3.48 -5.79 26.66
N ASN A 127 2.80 -6.21 27.72
CA ASN A 127 2.36 -7.58 27.92
C ASN A 127 1.00 -7.59 28.61
N SER A 128 -0.03 -8.05 27.89
CA SER A 128 -1.39 -8.12 28.42
C SER A 128 -1.56 -9.15 29.54
N ALA A 129 -0.58 -10.02 29.81
CA ALA A 129 -0.68 -11.03 30.88
C ALA A 129 -0.73 -10.42 32.30
N LYS A 130 -0.32 -9.17 32.45
CA LYS A 130 -0.43 -8.43 33.72
C LYS A 130 -1.84 -7.88 33.97
N GLU A 131 -2.70 -7.98 32.96
CA GLU A 131 -4.00 -7.34 32.93
C GLU A 131 -5.12 -8.37 32.96
N SER A 132 -6.30 -7.92 33.40
CA SER A 132 -7.51 -8.75 33.49
C SER A 132 -8.42 -8.60 32.27
N PHE A 133 -7.92 -8.02 31.19
CA PHE A 133 -8.67 -7.70 29.99
C PHE A 133 -8.00 -8.23 28.74
N TRP A 134 -8.79 -8.38 27.68
CA TRP A 134 -8.33 -8.87 26.38
C TRP A 134 -8.12 -7.73 25.41
N VAL A 135 -6.98 -7.70 24.73
CA VAL A 135 -6.75 -6.78 23.61
C VAL A 135 -7.39 -7.37 22.35
N THR A 136 -8.44 -6.71 21.88
CA THR A 136 -9.18 -7.12 20.68
C THR A 136 -8.67 -6.40 19.43
N GLN A 137 -8.19 -5.17 19.62
CA GLN A 137 -7.58 -4.34 18.59
C GLN A 137 -6.48 -3.45 19.17
N SER A 138 -5.49 -3.16 18.33
CA SER A 138 -4.36 -2.29 18.59
C SER A 138 -4.17 -1.34 17.41
N ASP A 139 -4.04 -0.04 17.69
CA ASP A 139 -3.77 1.00 16.70
C ASP A 139 -2.55 1.80 17.14
N PHE A 140 -1.48 1.70 16.36
CA PHE A 140 -0.27 2.48 16.61
C PHE A 140 -0.44 3.93 16.14
N ILE A 141 -0.02 4.88 16.97
CA ILE A 141 -0.02 6.32 16.70
C ILE A 141 1.45 6.78 16.62
N PRO A 142 2.03 6.86 15.41
CA PRO A 142 3.45 7.16 15.24
C PRO A 142 3.86 8.53 15.78
N GLU A 143 3.00 9.54 15.67
CA GLU A 143 3.30 10.93 16.02
C GLU A 143 3.57 11.12 17.51
N THR A 144 3.02 10.24 18.35
CA THR A 144 3.17 10.31 19.79
C THR A 144 3.84 9.08 20.40
N ASN A 145 4.23 8.12 19.56
CA ASN A 145 4.77 6.83 19.98
C ASN A 145 3.87 6.12 21.01
N GLU A 146 2.57 6.05 20.71
CA GLU A 146 1.55 5.49 21.60
C GLU A 146 0.74 4.41 20.89
N TYR A 147 0.12 3.56 21.69
CA TYR A 147 -0.87 2.59 21.21
C TYR A 147 -2.22 2.89 21.79
N LEU A 148 -3.24 2.93 20.94
CA LEU A 148 -4.62 2.86 21.37
C LEU A 148 -5.06 1.40 21.37
N LEU A 149 -5.43 0.89 22.53
CA LEU A 149 -5.85 -0.50 22.72
C LEU A 149 -7.36 -0.55 22.95
N THR A 150 -8.03 -1.42 22.21
CA THR A 150 -9.43 -1.75 22.45
C THR A 150 -9.52 -3.02 23.27
N LEU A 151 -10.07 -2.87 24.47
CA LEU A 151 -10.07 -3.88 25.52
C LEU A 151 -11.47 -4.46 25.72
N LYS A 152 -11.54 -5.77 25.97
CA LYS A 152 -12.77 -6.47 26.39
C LYS A 152 -12.56 -7.08 27.78
N LYS A 153 -13.45 -6.79 28.71
CA LYS A 153 -13.48 -7.41 30.06
C LYS A 153 -14.92 -7.48 30.57
N ASP A 154 -15.34 -8.64 31.07
CA ASP A 154 -16.64 -8.84 31.73
C ASP A 154 -17.86 -8.29 30.94
N GLY A 155 -17.79 -8.34 29.61
CA GLY A 155 -18.84 -7.81 28.72
C GLY A 155 -18.80 -6.29 28.51
N ASP A 156 -17.82 -5.58 29.06
CA ASP A 156 -17.52 -4.18 28.82
C ASP A 156 -16.41 -3.99 27.79
N MET A 157 -16.53 -2.90 27.03
CA MET A 157 -15.50 -2.40 26.13
C MET A 157 -14.84 -1.17 26.76
N ALA A 158 -13.52 -1.19 26.83
CA ALA A 158 -12.72 -0.07 27.29
C ALA A 158 -11.67 0.30 26.25
N ILE A 159 -11.30 1.58 26.23
CA ILE A 159 -10.19 2.08 25.43
C ILE A 159 -9.06 2.41 26.39
N ALA A 160 -7.83 2.05 26.04
CA ALA A 160 -6.65 2.42 26.81
C ALA A 160 -5.58 3.02 25.91
N LEU A 161 -4.83 3.98 26.45
CA LEU A 161 -3.67 4.55 25.79
C LEU A 161 -2.41 4.04 26.48
N LEU A 162 -1.57 3.36 25.69
CA LEU A 162 -0.31 2.78 26.11
C LEU A 162 0.83 3.69 25.65
N ASP A 163 1.71 4.08 26.59
CA ASP A 163 2.97 4.75 26.27
C ASP A 163 4.03 3.73 25.85
N MET A 164 4.58 3.85 24.65
CA MET A 164 5.58 2.90 24.18
C MET A 164 7.00 3.16 24.70
N THR A 165 7.20 4.25 25.43
CA THR A 165 8.45 4.57 26.13
C THR A 165 8.48 3.86 27.48
N THR A 166 7.41 4.00 28.27
CA THR A 166 7.34 3.42 29.61
C THR A 166 6.83 1.98 29.59
N GLY A 167 5.97 1.62 28.62
CA GLY A 167 5.26 0.36 28.57
C GLY A 167 4.02 0.32 29.48
N GLU A 168 3.63 1.47 30.03
CA GLU A 168 2.51 1.58 30.97
C GLU A 168 1.28 2.18 30.29
N LEU A 169 0.10 1.77 30.75
CA LEU A 169 -1.15 2.41 30.38
C LEU A 169 -1.19 3.79 31.05
N LYS A 170 -1.29 4.85 30.25
CA LYS A 170 -1.55 6.20 30.75
C LYS A 170 -2.94 6.29 31.39
N TRP A 171 -3.89 5.64 30.75
CA TRP A 171 -5.28 5.56 31.20
C TRP A 171 -5.98 4.37 30.54
N ASN A 172 -7.07 3.95 31.17
CA ASN A 172 -8.09 3.10 30.58
C ASN A 172 -9.46 3.72 30.87
N THR A 173 -10.40 3.61 29.94
CA THR A 173 -11.73 4.21 30.07
C THR A 173 -12.76 3.28 29.46
N THR A 174 -13.70 2.82 30.29
CA THR A 174 -14.86 2.06 29.82
C THR A 174 -15.79 2.98 29.04
N VAL A 175 -16.15 2.57 27.82
CA VAL A 175 -16.89 3.42 26.87
C VAL A 175 -18.23 2.86 26.46
N ASP A 176 -18.40 1.54 26.48
CA ASP A 176 -19.62 0.86 26.06
C ASP A 176 -19.63 -0.60 26.53
N LYS A 177 -20.73 -1.30 26.29
CA LYS A 177 -20.75 -2.76 26.35
C LYS A 177 -20.00 -3.36 25.16
N ALA A 178 -19.20 -4.39 25.40
CA ALA A 178 -18.53 -5.13 24.35
C ALA A 178 -19.58 -5.85 23.49
N LYS A 179 -19.54 -5.60 22.18
CA LYS A 179 -20.32 -6.37 21.23
C LYS A 179 -19.76 -7.81 21.15
N SER A 180 -20.63 -8.79 20.97
CA SER A 180 -20.22 -10.17 20.68
C SER A 180 -19.46 -10.21 19.35
N LEU A 181 -18.38 -11.00 19.24
CA LEU A 181 -17.65 -11.19 17.99
C LEU A 181 -18.55 -11.82 16.90
N PHE A 182 -19.58 -12.59 17.26
CA PHE A 182 -20.64 -13.05 16.35
C PHE A 182 -21.68 -11.98 15.96
N SER A 183 -21.82 -10.92 16.75
CA SER A 183 -22.66 -9.77 16.40
C SER A 183 -21.95 -8.78 15.47
N PHE A 184 -20.66 -9.00 15.18
CA PHE A 184 -19.95 -8.29 14.12
C PHE A 184 -20.58 -8.67 12.80
N SER A 185 -21.50 -7.83 12.39
CA SER A 185 -22.14 -7.93 11.11
C SER A 185 -21.09 -7.73 10.03
N PHE A 186 -21.34 -8.29 8.84
CA PHE A 186 -20.61 -7.94 7.62
C PHE A 186 -20.66 -6.43 7.28
N LYS A 187 -21.40 -5.60 8.04
CA LYS A 187 -21.39 -4.12 7.96
C LYS A 187 -20.22 -3.50 8.74
N GLU A 188 -19.86 -4.07 9.88
CA GLU A 188 -18.76 -3.55 10.73
C GLU A 188 -17.39 -3.90 10.16
N SER A 189 -17.26 -4.98 9.38
CA SER A 189 -16.05 -5.29 8.61
C SER A 189 -15.77 -4.31 7.45
N VAL A 190 -16.72 -3.42 7.14
CA VAL A 190 -16.60 -2.37 6.11
C VAL A 190 -16.13 -1.04 6.71
N ASN A 191 -16.26 -0.87 8.03
CA ASN A 191 -15.82 0.34 8.72
C ASN A 191 -14.35 0.16 9.13
N THR A 192 -13.48 1.06 8.66
CA THR A 192 -12.09 1.12 9.10
C THR A 192 -12.07 1.75 10.48
N ASN A 193 -11.71 0.97 11.50
CA ASN A 193 -11.38 1.54 12.80
C ASN A 193 -10.13 2.40 12.64
N VAL A 194 -10.16 3.63 13.16
CA VAL A 194 -9.09 4.59 12.94
C VAL A 194 -9.02 5.59 14.08
N ALA A 195 -7.82 5.81 14.61
CA ALA A 195 -7.52 6.81 15.61
C ALA A 195 -6.74 7.98 14.99
N LYS A 196 -7.03 9.21 15.42
CA LYS A 196 -6.27 10.42 15.07
C LYS A 196 -6.03 11.26 16.32
N VAL A 197 -4.79 11.66 16.54
CA VAL A 197 -4.42 12.64 17.57
C VAL A 197 -4.47 14.04 16.98
N HIS A 198 -5.07 14.97 17.72
CA HIS A 198 -5.07 16.37 17.39
C HIS A 198 -4.93 17.21 18.67
N GLY A 199 -3.73 17.76 18.89
CA GLY A 199 -3.40 18.46 20.12
C GLY A 199 -3.58 17.58 21.36
N SER A 200 -4.46 17.99 22.27
CA SER A 200 -4.79 17.27 23.51
C SER A 200 -5.93 16.26 23.35
N VAL A 201 -6.42 16.02 22.14
CA VAL A 201 -7.60 15.17 21.90
C VAL A 201 -7.24 13.95 21.04
N ILE A 202 -7.81 12.80 21.39
CA ILE A 202 -7.85 11.61 20.53
C ILE A 202 -9.26 11.47 19.97
N TYR A 203 -9.37 11.39 18.65
CA TYR A 203 -10.59 10.97 17.96
C TYR A 203 -10.44 9.53 17.53
N TYR A 204 -11.37 8.68 17.94
CA TYR A 204 -11.32 7.25 17.64
C TYR A 204 -12.64 6.77 17.06
N LEU A 205 -12.62 6.39 15.78
CA LEU A 205 -13.74 5.73 15.14
C LEU A 205 -13.60 4.22 15.38
N LEU A 206 -14.54 3.67 16.15
CA LEU A 206 -14.55 2.27 16.52
C LEU A 206 -15.96 1.70 16.35
N TYR A 207 -16.09 0.67 15.51
CA TYR A 207 -17.35 -0.07 15.29
C TYR A 207 -18.55 0.83 14.94
N GLY A 208 -18.28 1.87 14.15
CA GLY A 208 -19.28 2.85 13.74
C GLY A 208 -19.41 4.05 14.68
N LYS A 209 -18.91 4.01 15.92
CA LYS A 209 -19.00 5.13 16.85
C LYS A 209 -17.72 5.96 16.85
N LEU A 210 -17.86 7.28 16.71
CA LEU A 210 -16.75 8.22 16.85
C LEU A 210 -16.70 8.71 18.30
N TYR A 211 -15.59 8.47 18.97
CA TYR A 211 -15.33 8.90 20.34
C TYR A 211 -14.30 10.03 20.34
N SER A 212 -14.44 10.97 21.28
CA SER A 212 -13.41 11.96 21.59
C SER A 212 -12.96 11.79 23.04
N PHE A 213 -11.65 11.68 23.24
CA PHE A 213 -11.02 11.58 24.55
C PHE A 213 -10.05 12.72 24.79
N ASP A 214 -10.00 13.21 26.01
CA ASP A 214 -8.83 13.92 26.49
C ASP A 214 -7.64 12.96 26.51
N ARG A 215 -6.58 13.29 25.76
CA ARG A 215 -5.43 12.40 25.56
C ARG A 215 -4.62 12.18 26.85
N ALA A 216 -4.57 13.17 27.74
CA ALA A 216 -3.77 13.06 28.95
C ALA A 216 -4.44 12.18 30.01
N THR A 217 -5.76 12.30 30.16
CA THR A 217 -6.52 11.70 31.26
C THR A 217 -7.38 10.51 30.84
N GLY A 218 -7.65 10.35 29.54
CA GLY A 218 -8.59 9.35 29.03
C GLY A 218 -10.05 9.73 29.19
N LYS A 219 -10.35 10.90 29.77
CA LYS A 219 -11.73 11.36 29.96
C LYS A 219 -12.45 11.40 28.60
N LEU A 220 -13.56 10.67 28.50
CA LEU A 220 -14.46 10.76 27.36
C LEU A 220 -15.09 12.16 27.34
N ASN A 221 -14.77 12.94 26.30
CA ASN A 221 -15.34 14.27 26.08
C ASN A 221 -16.76 14.14 25.53
N TRP A 222 -16.91 13.33 24.49
CA TRP A 222 -18.19 13.04 23.85
C TRP A 222 -18.12 11.74 23.04
N LYS A 223 -19.30 11.19 22.76
CA LYS A 223 -19.53 10.06 21.87
C LYS A 223 -20.51 10.51 20.79
N GLY A 224 -20.17 10.23 19.53
CA GLY A 224 -21.00 10.58 18.38
C GLY A 224 -22.39 9.94 18.45
N GLU A 225 -23.41 10.73 18.11
CA GLU A 225 -24.82 10.33 18.20
C GLU A 225 -25.17 9.28 17.12
N GLU A 226 -24.63 9.44 15.92
CA GLU A 226 -24.87 8.55 14.78
C GLU A 226 -23.78 7.47 14.62
N ASP A 227 -24.01 6.55 13.69
CA ASP A 227 -22.98 5.61 13.24
C ASP A 227 -22.29 6.17 12.00
N TYR A 228 -20.97 6.32 12.09
CA TYR A 228 -20.09 6.84 11.06
C TYR A 228 -19.26 5.71 10.45
N SER A 229 -19.01 5.81 9.15
CA SER A 229 -18.08 4.92 8.46
C SER A 229 -16.68 5.50 8.38
N LYS A 230 -16.56 6.84 8.38
CA LYS A 230 -15.29 7.58 8.23
C LYS A 230 -15.37 8.95 8.90
N PHE A 231 -14.20 9.46 9.30
CA PHE A 231 -14.06 10.85 9.73
C PHE A 231 -12.75 11.48 9.26
N PHE A 232 -12.77 12.80 9.11
CA PHE A 232 -11.63 13.60 8.68
C PHE A 232 -11.57 14.89 9.48
N LEU A 233 -10.40 15.18 10.06
CA LEU A 233 -10.16 16.45 10.74
C LEU A 233 -9.94 17.54 9.69
N THR A 234 -10.51 18.71 9.92
CA THR A 234 -10.36 19.88 9.03
C THR A 234 -9.18 20.75 9.46
N GLN A 235 -8.67 21.58 8.55
CA GLN A 235 -7.55 22.48 8.78
C GLN A 235 -7.89 23.70 9.66
N ASN A 236 -9.15 23.86 10.05
CA ASN A 236 -9.58 24.94 10.94
C ASN A 236 -9.65 24.51 12.42
N ASP A 237 -9.34 23.23 12.70
CA ASP A 237 -9.28 22.60 14.04
C ASP A 237 -10.59 22.66 14.86
N LYS A 238 -11.67 23.17 14.28
CA LYS A 238 -12.99 23.32 14.90
C LYS A 238 -14.01 22.32 14.39
N ASN A 239 -13.70 21.66 13.27
CA ASN A 239 -14.63 20.82 12.54
C ASN A 239 -14.09 19.43 12.22
N ILE A 240 -14.99 18.44 12.22
CA ILE A 240 -14.74 17.07 11.79
C ILE A 240 -15.73 16.71 10.70
N VAL A 241 -15.26 16.39 9.51
CA VAL A 241 -16.13 15.90 8.43
C VAL A 241 -16.38 14.42 8.66
N VAL A 242 -17.63 14.00 8.59
CA VAL A 242 -18.05 12.62 8.86
C VAL A 242 -18.93 12.07 7.74
N VAL A 243 -18.75 10.77 7.44
CA VAL A 243 -19.47 10.07 6.36
C VAL A 243 -20.21 8.86 6.92
N ASN A 244 -21.50 8.73 6.62
CA ASN A 244 -22.35 7.62 7.05
C ASN A 244 -22.80 6.78 5.86
N ASN A 245 -22.90 5.47 6.07
CA ASN A 245 -23.45 4.51 5.11
C ASN A 245 -24.73 3.91 5.69
N THR A 246 -25.87 4.01 4.99
CA THR A 246 -27.12 3.42 5.47
C THR A 246 -27.23 1.93 5.10
N GLY A 247 -26.38 1.09 5.68
CA GLY A 247 -26.37 -0.36 5.49
C GLY A 247 -25.43 -0.87 4.39
N THR A 248 -25.16 -2.18 4.39
CA THR A 248 -24.07 -2.86 3.64
C THR A 248 -24.13 -2.68 2.12
N PHE A 249 -25.34 -2.48 1.58
CA PHE A 249 -25.60 -2.40 0.14
C PHE A 249 -26.13 -1.03 -0.29
N SER A 250 -26.14 -0.04 0.62
CA SER A 250 -26.60 1.29 0.26
C SER A 250 -25.58 1.97 -0.64
N THR A 251 -26.05 2.44 -1.79
CA THR A 251 -25.29 3.30 -2.71
C THR A 251 -25.32 4.76 -2.29
N LYS A 252 -26.06 5.08 -1.21
CA LYS A 252 -26.21 6.44 -0.68
C LYS A 252 -25.36 6.63 0.55
N GLN A 253 -24.75 7.80 0.62
CA GLN A 253 -23.96 8.26 1.75
C GLN A 253 -24.50 9.58 2.26
N TYR A 254 -24.23 9.84 3.53
CA TYR A 254 -24.65 11.03 4.23
C TYR A 254 -23.42 11.71 4.78
N LEU A 255 -23.25 12.98 4.46
CA LEU A 255 -22.13 13.79 4.92
C LEU A 255 -22.62 14.83 5.93
N ASN A 256 -21.93 14.96 7.05
CA ASN A 256 -22.13 16.08 7.97
C ASN A 256 -20.77 16.60 8.46
N VAL A 257 -20.80 17.70 9.19
CA VAL A 257 -19.65 18.28 9.87
C VAL A 257 -19.98 18.37 11.35
N LEU A 258 -19.12 17.82 12.20
CA LEU A 258 -19.26 17.89 13.64
C LEU A 258 -18.40 19.01 14.21
N ASN A 259 -18.88 19.64 15.28
CA ASN A 259 -18.06 20.52 16.11
C ASN A 259 -17.11 19.69 16.98
N THR A 260 -15.82 20.05 17.02
CA THR A 260 -14.77 19.28 17.71
C THR A 260 -14.93 19.25 19.23
N GLU A 261 -15.51 20.28 19.83
CA GLU A 261 -15.70 20.41 21.29
C GLU A 261 -16.89 19.59 21.79
N THR A 262 -17.96 19.50 21.02
CA THR A 262 -19.24 18.91 21.46
C THR A 262 -19.59 17.59 20.77
N GLY A 263 -18.98 17.29 19.62
CA GLY A 263 -19.34 16.14 18.79
C GLY A 263 -20.68 16.26 18.07
N LYS A 264 -21.34 17.42 18.16
CA LYS A 264 -22.66 17.67 17.55
C LYS A 264 -22.53 18.12 16.10
N SER A 265 -23.49 17.71 15.28
CA SER A 265 -23.62 18.17 13.89
C SER A 265 -23.81 19.69 13.82
N ILE A 266 -23.05 20.32 12.93
CA ILE A 266 -23.11 21.74 12.61
C ILE A 266 -24.18 21.96 11.54
N TRP A 267 -24.21 21.11 10.52
CA TRP A 267 -25.23 21.20 9.49
C TRP A 267 -26.53 20.62 10.00
N LYS A 268 -27.61 21.40 9.86
CA LYS A 268 -28.96 21.03 10.32
C LYS A 268 -29.42 19.70 9.72
N GLU A 269 -29.08 19.45 8.45
CA GLU A 269 -29.37 18.20 7.76
C GLU A 269 -28.10 17.69 7.08
N SER A 270 -27.87 16.38 7.17
CA SER A 270 -26.76 15.74 6.47
C SER A 270 -26.99 15.78 4.96
N ILE A 271 -25.94 16.07 4.20
CA ILE A 271 -25.97 16.03 2.74
C ILE A 271 -26.14 14.58 2.32
N LYS A 272 -27.32 14.24 1.80
CA LYS A 272 -27.61 12.93 1.21
C LYS A 272 -27.12 12.90 -0.24
N THR A 273 -26.14 12.06 -0.52
CA THR A 273 -25.56 11.92 -1.86
C THR A 273 -25.40 10.44 -2.26
N LYS A 274 -25.00 10.19 -3.52
CA LYS A 274 -24.46 8.88 -3.92
C LYS A 274 -23.13 8.66 -3.20
N ARG A 275 -22.47 7.52 -3.42
CA ARG A 275 -21.11 7.25 -2.92
C ARG A 275 -20.17 8.44 -3.17
N VAL A 276 -19.62 8.96 -2.08
CA VAL A 276 -18.51 9.92 -2.03
C VAL A 276 -17.27 9.23 -2.59
N VAL A 277 -16.58 9.93 -3.49
CA VAL A 277 -15.36 9.48 -4.13
C VAL A 277 -14.18 9.95 -3.29
N TYR A 278 -14.11 11.26 -3.03
CA TYR A 278 -13.09 11.89 -2.18
C TYR A 278 -13.58 13.28 -1.72
N LEU A 279 -12.83 13.88 -0.80
CA LEU A 279 -13.10 15.18 -0.20
C LEU A 279 -11.87 16.09 -0.32
N GLU A 280 -12.08 17.40 -0.41
CA GLU A 280 -10.99 18.37 -0.25
C GLU A 280 -11.38 19.50 0.69
N ASP A 281 -10.58 19.71 1.73
CA ASP A 281 -10.74 20.83 2.65
C ASP A 281 -9.97 22.06 2.17
N TRP A 282 -10.68 23.18 2.00
CA TRP A 282 -10.17 24.48 1.57
C TRP A 282 -10.28 25.53 2.70
N GLY A 283 -10.44 25.10 3.96
CA GLY A 283 -10.39 25.91 5.18
C GLY A 283 -11.73 26.43 5.65
N THR A 284 -12.44 27.14 4.77
CA THR A 284 -13.79 27.65 5.05
C THR A 284 -14.87 26.87 4.30
N LYS A 285 -14.47 26.05 3.33
CA LYS A 285 -15.34 25.27 2.47
C LYS A 285 -14.74 23.90 2.19
N ILE A 286 -15.59 22.96 1.83
CA ILE A 286 -15.19 21.60 1.46
C ILE A 286 -15.69 21.25 0.06
N LEU A 287 -14.81 20.75 -0.78
CA LEU A 287 -15.19 20.11 -2.04
C LEU A 287 -15.66 18.69 -1.71
N VAL A 288 -16.91 18.40 -2.04
CA VAL A 288 -17.49 17.06 -1.91
C VAL A 288 -17.69 16.48 -3.29
N ALA A 289 -16.89 15.48 -3.63
CA ALA A 289 -16.99 14.75 -4.90
C ALA A 289 -17.69 13.41 -4.68
N HIS A 290 -18.72 13.15 -5.46
CA HIS A 290 -19.55 11.95 -5.37
C HIS A 290 -19.91 11.41 -6.77
N TYR A 291 -20.45 10.19 -6.82
CA TYR A 291 -20.77 9.47 -8.07
C TYR A 291 -21.81 10.14 -9.00
N SER A 292 -22.31 11.33 -8.69
CA SER A 292 -23.22 12.12 -9.56
C SER A 292 -22.66 13.48 -9.95
N GLY A 293 -21.55 13.91 -9.35
CA GLY A 293 -21.08 15.28 -9.46
C GLY A 293 -20.21 15.70 -8.29
N PHE A 294 -19.83 16.97 -8.29
CA PHE A 294 -19.12 17.57 -7.17
C PHE A 294 -19.53 19.02 -7.01
N ASN A 295 -19.38 19.52 -5.80
CA ASN A 295 -19.66 20.91 -5.43
C ASN A 295 -18.82 21.30 -4.22
N PHE A 296 -18.70 22.60 -3.99
CA PHE A 296 -18.25 23.13 -2.72
C PHE A 296 -19.41 23.36 -1.77
N PHE A 297 -19.18 23.11 -0.50
CA PHE A 297 -20.09 23.40 0.59
C PHE A 297 -19.39 24.29 1.61
N ASP A 298 -20.09 25.31 2.09
CA ASP A 298 -19.60 26.09 3.23
C ASP A 298 -19.53 25.19 4.48
N LEU A 299 -18.41 25.21 5.19
CA LEU A 299 -18.20 24.32 6.33
C LEU A 299 -19.12 24.66 7.52
N ASN A 300 -19.55 25.91 7.67
CA ASN A 300 -20.37 26.35 8.80
C ASN A 300 -21.86 26.17 8.53
N THR A 301 -22.33 26.42 7.30
CA THR A 301 -23.76 26.39 6.98
C THR A 301 -24.20 25.11 6.29
N GLY A 302 -23.28 24.44 5.58
CA GLY A 302 -23.59 23.29 4.72
C GLY A 302 -24.28 23.70 3.42
N GLU A 303 -24.33 24.99 3.10
CA GLU A 303 -24.91 25.48 1.86
C GLU A 303 -23.97 25.24 0.67
N LYS A 304 -24.54 24.91 -0.49
CA LYS A 304 -23.79 24.79 -1.74
C LYS A 304 -23.27 26.14 -2.17
N ILE A 305 -21.99 26.20 -2.54
CA ILE A 305 -21.39 27.40 -3.12
C ILE A 305 -21.80 27.54 -4.58
N TRP A 306 -21.80 26.46 -5.35
CA TRP A 306 -22.33 26.49 -6.72
C TRP A 306 -23.81 26.14 -6.73
N LYS A 307 -24.60 26.90 -7.50
CA LYS A 307 -26.05 26.70 -7.63
C LYS A 307 -26.45 25.28 -8.06
N LYS A 308 -25.59 24.62 -8.85
CA LYS A 308 -25.76 23.24 -9.30
C LYS A 308 -24.43 22.52 -9.16
N ASP A 309 -24.50 21.23 -8.93
CA ASP A 309 -23.30 20.38 -8.95
C ASP A 309 -22.75 20.35 -10.37
N ALA A 310 -21.43 20.34 -10.49
CA ALA A 310 -20.79 19.99 -11.75
C ALA A 310 -21.22 18.56 -12.13
N ARG A 311 -21.57 18.33 -13.40
CA ARG A 311 -22.01 17.01 -13.90
C ARG A 311 -20.97 15.96 -13.52
N GLY A 312 -21.38 14.83 -12.96
CA GLY A 312 -20.45 13.77 -12.64
C GLY A 312 -21.11 12.41 -12.44
N ASP A 313 -22.04 12.01 -13.30
CA ASP A 313 -22.45 10.61 -13.26
C ASP A 313 -21.20 9.73 -13.46
N GLY A 314 -20.98 8.77 -12.57
CA GLY A 314 -19.72 8.03 -12.55
C GLY A 314 -18.46 8.91 -12.40
N LEU A 315 -18.50 9.97 -11.59
CA LEU A 315 -17.33 10.81 -11.31
C LEU A 315 -16.16 9.94 -10.80
N LYS A 316 -15.03 10.00 -11.50
CA LYS A 316 -13.83 9.23 -11.15
C LYS A 316 -12.81 10.09 -10.41
N ARG A 317 -12.62 11.32 -10.86
CA ARG A 317 -11.50 12.16 -10.44
C ARG A 317 -11.79 13.62 -10.70
N VAL A 318 -11.33 14.50 -9.81
CA VAL A 318 -11.17 15.92 -10.06
C VAL A 318 -9.73 16.28 -9.72
N ILE A 319 -9.16 17.18 -10.50
CA ILE A 319 -7.79 17.65 -10.40
C ILE A 319 -7.88 19.18 -10.43
N PRO A 320 -7.64 19.83 -9.29
CA PRO A 320 -7.44 21.27 -9.25
C PRO A 320 -6.17 21.62 -10.04
N ILE A 321 -6.32 22.58 -10.94
CA ILE A 321 -5.24 23.12 -11.79
C ILE A 321 -5.32 24.63 -11.64
N ASP A 322 -4.40 25.21 -10.88
CA ASP A 322 -4.50 26.60 -10.47
C ASP A 322 -5.87 26.83 -9.77
N GLN A 323 -6.72 27.71 -10.29
CA GLN A 323 -8.10 27.92 -9.79
C GLN A 323 -9.17 27.14 -10.59
N ASP A 324 -8.79 26.39 -11.63
CA ASP A 324 -9.69 25.58 -12.44
C ASP A 324 -9.77 24.14 -11.93
N PHE A 325 -10.76 23.39 -12.41
CA PHE A 325 -11.00 22.00 -12.05
C PHE A 325 -11.13 21.16 -13.31
N LEU A 326 -10.13 20.31 -13.57
CA LEU A 326 -10.20 19.26 -14.56
C LEU A 326 -10.79 18.01 -13.92
N TYR A 327 -11.88 17.48 -14.45
CA TYR A 327 -12.52 16.29 -13.89
C TYR A 327 -12.91 15.27 -14.94
N VAL A 328 -13.11 14.04 -14.48
CA VAL A 328 -13.56 12.90 -15.28
C VAL A 328 -14.88 12.38 -14.74
N ALA A 329 -15.87 12.32 -15.61
CA ALA A 329 -17.18 11.77 -15.37
C ALA A 329 -17.47 10.71 -16.45
N GLU A 330 -17.93 9.53 -16.03
CA GLU A 330 -18.10 8.37 -16.90
C GLU A 330 -16.77 8.03 -17.62
N ASN A 331 -16.73 8.20 -18.93
CA ASN A 331 -15.58 7.98 -19.81
C ASN A 331 -15.07 9.28 -20.47
N GLU A 332 -15.52 10.44 -20.00
CA GLU A 332 -15.20 11.75 -20.56
C GLU A 332 -14.57 12.69 -19.51
N MET A 333 -13.79 13.66 -19.97
CA MET A 333 -13.25 14.74 -19.15
C MET A 333 -13.79 16.11 -19.52
N MET A 334 -13.74 17.04 -18.56
CA MET A 334 -14.17 18.43 -18.70
C MET A 334 -13.31 19.35 -17.83
N LEU A 335 -13.14 20.59 -18.27
CA LEU A 335 -12.53 21.67 -17.49
C LEU A 335 -13.60 22.70 -17.11
N ILE A 336 -13.67 23.04 -15.84
CA ILE A 336 -14.51 24.13 -15.31
C ILE A 336 -13.67 25.13 -14.51
N ASN A 337 -14.14 26.37 -14.40
CA ASN A 337 -13.50 27.39 -13.56
C ASN A 337 -13.91 27.23 -12.08
N LYS A 338 -13.37 28.10 -11.22
CA LYS A 338 -13.69 28.17 -9.78
C LYS A 338 -15.15 28.42 -9.42
N ASP A 339 -15.91 28.99 -10.35
CA ASP A 339 -17.31 29.32 -10.18
C ASP A 339 -18.24 28.19 -10.66
N GLY A 340 -17.66 27.07 -11.11
CA GLY A 340 -18.38 25.89 -11.58
C GLY A 340 -18.82 25.97 -13.04
N GLU A 341 -18.31 26.94 -13.81
CA GLU A 341 -18.68 27.18 -15.20
C GLU A 341 -17.75 26.44 -16.16
N LYS A 342 -18.31 25.90 -17.26
CA LYS A 342 -17.54 25.15 -18.26
C LYS A 342 -16.59 26.07 -19.02
N LEU A 343 -15.31 25.68 -19.05
CA LEU A 343 -14.29 26.31 -19.90
C LEU A 343 -14.23 25.64 -21.28
N TRP A 344 -14.47 24.33 -21.37
CA TRP A 344 -14.58 23.64 -22.64
C TRP A 344 -16.02 23.57 -23.14
N LYS A 345 -16.20 23.66 -24.47
CA LYS A 345 -17.53 23.64 -25.11
C LYS A 345 -18.26 22.31 -24.93
N LYS A 346 -17.51 21.20 -24.88
CA LYS A 346 -18.04 19.83 -24.77
C LYS A 346 -17.11 18.96 -23.95
N PHE A 347 -17.66 17.87 -23.42
CA PHE A 347 -16.88 16.81 -22.81
C PHE A 347 -15.99 16.14 -23.85
N ILE A 348 -14.82 15.68 -23.40
CA ILE A 348 -13.82 15.02 -24.24
C ILE A 348 -13.73 13.56 -23.81
N GLU A 349 -14.09 12.65 -24.70
CA GLU A 349 -13.98 11.21 -24.48
C GLU A 349 -12.51 10.76 -24.34
N ILE A 350 -12.23 10.05 -23.24
CA ILE A 350 -10.89 9.55 -22.83
C ILE A 350 -10.84 8.05 -22.55
N SER A 351 -11.97 7.32 -22.59
CA SER A 351 -12.00 5.86 -22.54
C SER A 351 -13.26 5.30 -23.22
N ASP A 352 -13.30 3.99 -23.46
CA ASP A 352 -14.52 3.30 -23.92
C ASP A 352 -15.48 2.96 -22.76
N ASP A 353 -14.92 2.78 -21.56
CA ASP A 353 -15.66 2.32 -20.38
C ASP A 353 -15.52 3.30 -19.20
N LYS A 354 -16.62 3.46 -18.46
CA LYS A 354 -16.71 4.28 -17.25
C LYS A 354 -16.05 3.67 -16.02
N GLU A 355 -15.49 2.47 -16.10
CA GLU A 355 -14.69 1.84 -15.05
C GLU A 355 -13.22 1.70 -15.51
N ASP A 356 -12.88 2.21 -16.71
CA ASP A 356 -11.52 2.18 -17.24
C ASP A 356 -10.53 2.94 -16.33
N PRO A 357 -9.39 2.34 -15.94
CA PRO A 357 -8.42 2.98 -15.05
C PRO A 357 -7.80 4.22 -15.69
N ILE A 358 -7.49 5.22 -14.85
CA ILE A 358 -6.78 6.44 -15.25
C ILE A 358 -5.36 6.39 -14.69
N TYR A 359 -4.40 6.02 -15.52
CA TYR A 359 -2.98 5.98 -15.13
C TYR A 359 -2.39 7.38 -15.00
N TYR A 360 -2.70 8.26 -15.94
CA TYR A 360 -2.30 9.65 -15.89
C TYR A 360 -3.40 10.58 -16.40
N LEU A 361 -3.52 11.71 -15.73
CA LEU A 361 -4.33 12.85 -16.16
C LEU A 361 -3.73 14.08 -15.49
N GLY A 362 -3.35 15.08 -16.28
CA GLY A 362 -2.75 16.29 -15.74
C GLY A 362 -2.34 17.30 -16.82
N LYS A 363 -2.13 18.55 -16.38
CA LYS A 363 -1.61 19.63 -17.22
C LYS A 363 -0.10 19.46 -17.44
N VAL A 364 0.32 19.58 -18.70
CA VAL A 364 1.70 19.56 -19.15
C VAL A 364 1.92 20.74 -20.09
N GLY A 365 2.48 21.84 -19.55
CA GLY A 365 2.51 23.12 -20.25
C GLY A 365 1.10 23.63 -20.54
N GLU A 366 0.84 24.03 -21.79
CA GLU A 366 -0.49 24.47 -22.27
C GLU A 366 -1.38 23.30 -22.74
N LYS A 367 -1.03 22.06 -22.39
CA LYS A 367 -1.73 20.84 -22.80
C LYS A 367 -2.26 20.10 -21.58
N VAL A 368 -3.26 19.25 -21.77
CA VAL A 368 -3.65 18.21 -20.81
C VAL A 368 -3.38 16.85 -21.45
N MET A 369 -2.52 16.05 -20.82
CA MET A 369 -2.26 14.68 -21.24
C MET A 369 -3.13 13.72 -20.44
N TYR A 370 -3.69 12.72 -21.12
CA TYR A 370 -4.41 11.62 -20.48
C TYR A 370 -3.89 10.28 -20.98
N LEU A 371 -3.83 9.34 -20.04
CA LEU A 371 -3.46 7.95 -20.27
C LEU A 371 -4.41 7.07 -19.45
N THR A 372 -5.28 6.34 -20.12
CA THR A 372 -6.26 5.41 -19.55
C THR A 372 -5.97 3.97 -19.95
N GLY A 373 -6.79 3.02 -19.51
CA GLY A 373 -6.72 1.63 -19.97
C GLY A 373 -7.10 1.45 -21.43
N THR A 374 -7.86 2.39 -22.01
CA THR A 374 -8.29 2.34 -23.40
C THR A 374 -7.48 3.29 -24.29
N TYR A 375 -7.24 4.52 -23.85
CA TYR A 375 -6.73 5.59 -24.70
C TYR A 375 -5.57 6.37 -24.11
N GLY A 376 -4.65 6.78 -24.99
CA GLY A 376 -3.68 7.84 -24.69
C GLY A 376 -3.77 8.98 -25.71
N ASN A 377 -3.81 10.23 -25.23
CA ASN A 377 -3.76 11.43 -26.08
C ASN A 377 -3.39 12.69 -25.27
N MET A 378 -3.33 13.83 -25.96
CA MET A 378 -3.24 15.16 -25.39
C MET A 378 -4.34 16.07 -25.96
N VAL A 379 -4.80 17.02 -25.16
CA VAL A 379 -5.68 18.11 -25.60
C VAL A 379 -5.08 19.47 -25.28
N ASP A 380 -5.47 20.49 -26.05
CA ASP A 380 -5.19 21.88 -25.70
C ASP A 380 -5.94 22.26 -24.40
N TYR A 381 -5.24 22.85 -23.44
CA TYR A 381 -5.80 23.15 -22.11
C TYR A 381 -6.95 24.17 -22.18
N LYS A 382 -6.90 25.14 -23.10
CA LYS A 382 -7.90 26.22 -23.18
C LYS A 382 -9.17 25.78 -23.89
N THR A 383 -9.03 24.95 -24.93
CA THR A 383 -10.13 24.63 -25.85
C THR A 383 -10.67 23.21 -25.67
N GLY A 384 -9.88 22.29 -25.10
CA GLY A 384 -10.18 20.87 -25.01
C GLY A 384 -10.03 20.12 -26.34
N VAL A 385 -9.49 20.77 -27.39
CA VAL A 385 -9.32 20.14 -28.70
C VAL A 385 -8.18 19.11 -28.64
N LYS A 386 -8.45 17.88 -29.08
CA LYS A 386 -7.44 16.81 -29.21
C LYS A 386 -6.33 17.25 -30.16
N LEU A 387 -5.09 17.13 -29.69
CA LEU A 387 -3.90 17.50 -30.48
C LEU A 387 -3.60 16.42 -31.52
N TRP A 388 -3.67 15.14 -31.14
CA TRP A 388 -3.57 14.06 -32.11
C TRP A 388 -4.94 13.75 -32.70
N LYS A 389 -4.99 13.65 -34.03
CA LYS A 389 -6.23 13.40 -34.78
C LYS A 389 -6.97 12.14 -34.33
N ARG A 390 -6.25 11.14 -33.78
CA ARG A 390 -6.79 9.90 -33.22
C ARG A 390 -6.07 9.57 -31.92
N ASN A 391 -6.79 8.93 -30.99
CA ASN A 391 -6.18 8.35 -29.79
C ASN A 391 -5.18 7.25 -30.17
N ILE A 392 -4.19 7.04 -29.32
CA ILE A 392 -3.57 5.71 -29.21
C ILE A 392 -4.58 4.81 -28.53
N ASN A 393 -4.92 3.68 -29.15
CA ASN A 393 -5.85 2.69 -28.59
C ASN A 393 -5.07 1.52 -28.02
N PHE A 394 -5.40 1.12 -26.80
CA PHE A 394 -4.83 -0.02 -26.11
C PHE A 394 -5.78 -1.23 -26.19
N ASP A 395 -5.23 -2.45 -26.34
CA ASP A 395 -6.01 -3.67 -26.21
C ASP A 395 -6.39 -3.88 -24.73
N LYS A 396 -7.69 -3.76 -24.46
CA LYS A 396 -8.31 -3.99 -23.14
C LYS A 396 -8.09 -5.39 -22.57
N ASN A 397 -7.71 -6.37 -23.39
CA ASN A 397 -7.44 -7.74 -22.95
C ASN A 397 -5.97 -7.94 -22.53
N ARG A 398 -5.16 -6.88 -22.53
CA ARG A 398 -3.74 -6.85 -22.18
C ARG A 398 -3.46 -5.78 -21.14
N PRO A 399 -2.43 -5.96 -20.28
CA PRO A 399 -2.09 -4.94 -19.30
C PRO A 399 -1.62 -3.66 -20.00
N VAL A 400 -2.04 -2.52 -19.45
CA VAL A 400 -1.44 -1.22 -19.75
C VAL A 400 -0.50 -0.89 -18.60
N LEU A 401 0.79 -0.85 -18.90
CA LEU A 401 1.83 -0.62 -17.89
C LEU A 401 2.55 0.69 -18.24
N PRO A 402 2.36 1.76 -17.45
CA PRO A 402 3.07 3.01 -17.63
C PRO A 402 4.16 3.25 -16.58
N THR A 403 5.27 3.86 -17.00
CA THR A 403 6.31 4.46 -16.14
C THR A 403 6.61 5.89 -16.59
N TYR A 404 6.97 6.75 -15.64
CA TYR A 404 7.20 8.18 -15.89
C TYR A 404 8.69 8.48 -16.08
N ASP A 405 8.99 9.17 -17.17
CA ASP A 405 10.32 9.70 -17.48
C ASP A 405 10.37 11.18 -17.09
N GLU A 406 11.02 11.46 -15.96
CA GLU A 406 11.23 12.80 -15.43
C GLU A 406 12.06 13.69 -16.37
N THR A 407 13.03 13.10 -17.09
CA THR A 407 13.99 13.85 -17.91
C THR A 407 13.28 14.54 -19.07
N THR A 408 12.34 13.83 -19.70
CA THR A 408 11.57 14.35 -20.83
C THR A 408 10.12 14.68 -20.48
N ASN A 409 9.75 14.61 -19.20
CA ASN A 409 8.38 14.78 -18.72
C ASN A 409 7.35 13.96 -19.53
N SER A 410 7.70 12.70 -19.81
CA SER A 410 6.96 11.82 -20.72
C SER A 410 6.58 10.51 -20.05
N TYR A 411 5.66 9.75 -20.67
CA TYR A 411 5.33 8.39 -20.20
C TYR A 411 5.81 7.33 -21.18
N LEU A 412 6.47 6.29 -20.67
CA LEU A 412 6.74 5.06 -21.41
C LEU A 412 5.64 4.07 -21.08
N VAL A 413 5.00 3.51 -22.11
CA VAL A 413 3.78 2.71 -21.94
C VAL A 413 3.89 1.41 -22.72
N TYR A 414 3.69 0.29 -22.03
CA TYR A 414 3.52 -1.03 -22.62
C TYR A 414 2.03 -1.37 -22.77
N ASN A 415 1.64 -1.90 -23.93
CA ASN A 415 0.38 -2.61 -24.15
C ASN A 415 0.43 -3.41 -25.46
N ASP A 416 -0.11 -4.63 -25.46
CA ASP A 416 -0.23 -5.50 -26.65
C ASP A 416 1.09 -5.60 -27.43
N GLU A 417 2.12 -6.08 -26.74
CA GLU A 417 3.48 -6.26 -27.28
C GLU A 417 4.16 -4.98 -27.81
N LYS A 418 3.60 -3.79 -27.59
CA LYS A 418 4.13 -2.52 -28.08
C LYS A 418 4.56 -1.61 -26.93
N LEU A 419 5.68 -0.92 -27.14
CA LEU A 419 6.17 0.11 -26.25
C LEU A 419 6.08 1.48 -26.93
N TYR A 420 5.41 2.42 -26.27
CA TYR A 420 5.19 3.78 -26.74
C TYR A 420 5.90 4.79 -25.83
N LYS A 421 6.29 5.93 -26.40
CA LYS A 421 6.71 7.12 -25.63
C LYS A 421 5.72 8.26 -25.86
N PHE A 422 4.99 8.63 -24.81
CA PHE A 422 4.07 9.76 -24.77
C PHE A 422 4.83 11.02 -24.34
N ASP A 423 5.52 11.63 -25.29
CA ASP A 423 6.30 12.86 -25.08
C ASP A 423 5.41 14.11 -25.28
N PRO A 424 5.36 15.05 -24.34
CA PRO A 424 4.54 16.25 -24.50
C PRO A 424 5.07 17.22 -25.57
N SER A 425 6.31 17.09 -26.02
CA SER A 425 6.92 17.97 -27.02
C SER A 425 6.49 17.65 -28.46
N ILE A 426 6.06 16.42 -28.76
CA ILE A 426 5.67 16.03 -30.12
C ILE A 426 4.29 16.59 -30.50
N SER A 427 4.15 16.93 -31.77
CA SER A 427 2.91 17.46 -32.35
C SER A 427 2.01 16.39 -32.97
N ASP A 428 2.57 15.22 -33.29
CA ASP A 428 1.84 14.10 -33.91
C ASP A 428 1.79 12.87 -32.99
N LYS A 429 0.90 11.93 -33.32
CA LYS A 429 0.67 10.69 -32.59
C LYS A 429 1.97 9.86 -32.51
N PRO A 430 2.37 9.35 -31.33
CA PRO A 430 3.58 8.54 -31.23
C PRO A 430 3.40 7.19 -31.93
N GLU A 431 4.42 6.76 -32.66
CA GLU A 431 4.55 5.38 -33.09
C GLU A 431 5.28 4.56 -32.01
N PRO A 432 5.02 3.24 -31.90
CA PRO A 432 5.70 2.42 -30.93
C PRO A 432 7.21 2.39 -31.25
N PHE A 433 8.05 2.67 -30.25
CA PHE A 433 9.50 2.60 -30.41
C PHE A 433 10.00 1.15 -30.37
N ALA A 434 9.19 0.23 -29.87
CA ALA A 434 9.50 -1.20 -29.88
C ALA A 434 8.24 -2.06 -30.09
N LYS A 435 8.44 -3.22 -30.73
CA LYS A 435 7.52 -4.35 -30.67
C LYS A 435 8.26 -5.55 -30.11
N VAL A 436 7.71 -6.16 -29.05
CA VAL A 436 8.34 -7.25 -28.30
C VAL A 436 7.47 -8.51 -28.32
N ASN A 437 7.97 -9.64 -27.82
CA ASN A 437 7.24 -10.91 -27.81
C ASN A 437 7.20 -11.46 -26.38
N ILE A 438 6.19 -11.04 -25.61
CA ILE A 438 6.01 -11.44 -24.21
C ILE A 438 5.20 -12.74 -24.16
N LYS A 439 5.69 -13.76 -23.44
CA LYS A 439 5.10 -15.11 -23.43
C LYS A 439 3.90 -15.22 -22.49
N ARG A 440 3.93 -14.55 -21.35
CA ARG A 440 2.91 -14.55 -20.30
C ARG A 440 2.36 -13.13 -20.10
N GLU A 441 2.01 -12.48 -21.20
CA GLU A 441 1.65 -11.06 -21.22
C GLU A 441 0.56 -10.68 -20.21
N LYS A 442 -0.45 -11.53 -20.03
CA LYS A 442 -1.54 -11.30 -19.07
C LYS A 442 -1.10 -11.32 -17.61
N GLU A 443 0.09 -11.82 -17.31
CA GLU A 443 0.65 -11.92 -15.95
C GLU A 443 1.66 -10.79 -15.65
N LEU A 444 2.04 -9.97 -16.64
CA LEU A 444 2.89 -8.80 -16.41
C LEU A 444 2.19 -7.81 -15.46
N ASN A 445 2.95 -7.26 -14.53
CA ASN A 445 2.43 -6.35 -13.52
C ASN A 445 3.34 -5.13 -13.25
N SER A 446 4.50 -5.03 -13.91
CA SER A 446 5.42 -3.92 -13.74
C SER A 446 6.11 -3.53 -15.05
N ILE A 447 6.34 -2.24 -15.20
CA ILE A 447 7.29 -1.63 -16.13
C ILE A 447 8.16 -0.65 -15.33
N GLU A 448 9.47 -0.68 -15.55
CA GLU A 448 10.42 0.17 -14.83
C GLU A 448 11.43 0.77 -15.81
N GLN A 449 11.66 2.09 -15.72
CA GLN A 449 12.61 2.78 -16.58
C GLN A 449 14.04 2.72 -16.02
N PHE A 450 15.01 2.34 -16.85
CA PHE A 450 16.45 2.37 -16.59
C PHE A 450 17.15 3.37 -17.53
N PRO A 451 18.39 3.84 -17.23
CA PRO A 451 19.10 4.76 -18.11
C PRO A 451 19.27 4.29 -19.56
N TRP A 452 19.27 2.97 -19.78
CA TRP A 452 19.42 2.36 -21.10
C TRP A 452 18.10 1.99 -21.78
N GLY A 453 16.95 1.99 -21.08
CA GLY A 453 15.71 1.43 -21.61
C GLY A 453 14.64 1.15 -20.56
N VAL A 454 13.86 0.10 -20.78
CA VAL A 454 12.78 -0.32 -19.87
C VAL A 454 12.89 -1.80 -19.53
N VAL A 455 12.35 -2.16 -18.36
CA VAL A 455 12.21 -3.55 -17.93
C VAL A 455 10.75 -3.85 -17.68
N LEU A 456 10.23 -4.86 -18.36
CA LEU A 456 8.91 -5.45 -18.13
C LEU A 456 9.06 -6.65 -17.22
N SER A 457 8.23 -6.76 -16.18
CA SER A 457 8.26 -7.93 -15.30
C SER A 457 6.89 -8.37 -14.82
N GLY A 458 6.78 -9.68 -14.62
CA GLY A 458 5.68 -10.35 -13.93
C GLY A 458 6.22 -11.47 -13.03
N PRO A 459 5.33 -12.28 -12.43
CA PRO A 459 5.72 -13.35 -11.51
C PRO A 459 6.66 -14.40 -12.10
N LEU A 460 6.63 -14.61 -13.43
CA LEU A 460 7.35 -15.69 -14.12
C LEU A 460 8.06 -15.21 -15.41
N GLU A 461 8.17 -13.90 -15.63
CA GLU A 461 8.76 -13.37 -16.86
C GLU A 461 9.41 -12.01 -16.60
N VAL A 462 10.59 -11.78 -17.17
CA VAL A 462 11.31 -10.50 -17.11
C VAL A 462 11.95 -10.23 -18.47
N MET A 463 11.74 -9.05 -19.03
CA MET A 463 12.31 -8.63 -20.32
C MET A 463 12.90 -7.22 -20.22
N GLY A 464 14.12 -7.04 -20.69
CA GLY A 464 14.75 -5.73 -20.87
C GLY A 464 14.73 -5.30 -22.32
N VAL A 465 14.36 -4.04 -22.58
CA VAL A 465 14.23 -3.48 -23.93
C VAL A 465 14.91 -2.12 -23.98
N ASN A 466 15.82 -1.92 -24.93
CA ASN A 466 16.51 -0.65 -25.13
C ASN A 466 15.56 0.41 -25.73
N MET A 467 15.91 1.69 -25.58
CA MET A 467 15.11 2.79 -26.16
C MET A 467 15.06 2.81 -27.70
N ASP A 468 15.97 2.09 -28.37
CA ASP A 468 15.94 1.87 -29.82
C ASP A 468 15.02 0.71 -30.25
N GLY A 469 14.39 0.04 -29.29
CA GLY A 469 13.47 -1.06 -29.48
C GLY A 469 14.10 -2.46 -29.52
N THR A 470 15.42 -2.57 -29.41
CA THR A 470 16.11 -3.87 -29.36
C THR A 470 15.89 -4.56 -28.01
N VAL A 471 15.58 -5.87 -28.03
CA VAL A 471 15.46 -6.67 -26.80
C VAL A 471 16.86 -6.95 -26.26
N LYS A 472 17.13 -6.48 -25.05
CA LYS A 472 18.41 -6.66 -24.35
C LYS A 472 18.52 -8.06 -23.73
N TYR A 473 17.45 -8.53 -23.10
CA TYR A 473 17.33 -9.86 -22.53
C TYR A 473 15.87 -10.24 -22.34
N HIS A 474 15.59 -11.54 -22.27
CA HIS A 474 14.25 -12.08 -22.05
C HIS A 474 14.32 -13.42 -21.30
N LEU A 475 13.76 -13.46 -20.08
CA LEU A 475 13.75 -14.64 -19.22
C LEU A 475 12.31 -15.05 -18.91
N THR A 476 12.03 -16.34 -18.97
CA THR A 476 10.72 -16.94 -18.69
C THR A 476 10.87 -18.17 -17.81
N TYR A 477 9.93 -18.35 -16.87
CA TYR A 477 9.96 -19.42 -15.88
C TYR A 477 8.63 -20.20 -15.85
N SER A 478 8.68 -21.38 -15.22
CA SER A 478 7.53 -22.26 -15.02
C SER A 478 7.10 -22.25 -13.56
N GLN A 479 5.79 -22.33 -13.29
CA GLN A 479 5.28 -22.31 -11.92
C GLN A 479 5.42 -23.68 -11.24
N PRO A 480 5.80 -23.75 -9.95
CA PRO A 480 5.67 -24.98 -9.18
C PRO A 480 4.20 -25.42 -9.06
N GLY A 481 3.88 -26.66 -9.46
CA GLY A 481 2.58 -27.30 -9.17
C GLY A 481 1.47 -27.14 -10.22
N GLU A 482 1.80 -26.86 -11.49
CA GLU A 482 0.84 -26.65 -12.62
C GLU A 482 -0.19 -27.78 -12.89
N GLY A 483 -0.22 -28.88 -12.13
CA GLY A 483 -1.08 -30.04 -12.39
C GLY A 483 -2.44 -30.10 -11.67
N THR A 484 -2.62 -29.49 -10.49
CA THR A 484 -3.92 -29.54 -9.78
C THR A 484 -3.98 -28.45 -8.72
N ARG A 485 -4.91 -27.51 -8.88
CA ARG A 485 -5.09 -26.28 -8.05
C ARG A 485 -4.03 -25.22 -8.30
N ARG A 486 -4.37 -24.31 -9.22
CA ARG A 486 -4.06 -22.88 -9.21
C ARG A 486 -3.71 -22.46 -7.78
N LEU A 487 -2.41 -22.31 -7.50
CA LEU A 487 -1.89 -22.12 -6.15
C LEU A 487 -2.68 -20.98 -5.50
N ILE A 488 -3.46 -21.36 -4.50
CA ILE A 488 -4.36 -20.48 -3.78
C ILE A 488 -3.52 -19.31 -3.25
N LYS A 489 -4.11 -18.12 -3.33
CA LYS A 489 -3.72 -16.83 -2.73
C LYS A 489 -3.53 -16.89 -1.19
N SER A 490 -2.90 -17.93 -0.64
CA SER A 490 -2.87 -18.26 0.78
C SER A 490 -1.46 -18.62 1.22
N ALA A 491 -0.64 -17.60 1.26
CA ALA A 491 0.47 -17.36 2.16
C ALA A 491 1.08 -16.09 1.57
N ALA A 492 1.17 -15.04 2.37
CA ALA A 492 1.87 -13.84 1.97
C ALA A 492 3.17 -14.22 1.25
N ILE A 493 3.44 -13.57 0.13
CA ILE A 493 4.82 -13.28 -0.26
C ILE A 493 5.32 -12.38 0.88
N VAL A 494 5.72 -13.02 1.98
CA VAL A 494 6.60 -12.44 2.98
C VAL A 494 7.93 -12.38 2.23
N GLY A 495 8.54 -11.20 2.15
CA GLY A 495 9.26 -10.75 0.95
C GLY A 495 8.49 -9.64 0.21
N SER A 496 8.23 -8.55 0.92
CA SER A 496 7.65 -7.32 0.37
C SER A 496 8.53 -6.65 -0.70
N ILE A 497 8.53 -7.22 -1.91
CA ILE A 497 8.85 -6.50 -3.15
C ILE A 497 7.72 -6.84 -4.11
N GLY A 498 6.55 -6.27 -3.83
CA GLY A 498 5.31 -6.69 -4.46
C GLY A 498 4.03 -6.06 -3.93
N LEU A 499 4.07 -4.97 -3.17
CA LEU A 499 2.86 -4.13 -2.97
C LEU A 499 2.69 -3.15 -4.14
N GLY A 500 2.88 -3.65 -5.36
CA GLY A 500 2.30 -3.11 -6.59
C GLY A 500 0.88 -3.59 -6.84
N VAL A 501 0.25 -4.31 -5.91
CA VAL A 501 -1.19 -4.62 -5.98
C VAL A 501 -2.05 -3.42 -5.52
N GLY A 502 -1.43 -2.29 -5.14
CA GLY A 502 -2.12 -1.16 -4.49
C GLY A 502 -2.32 0.13 -5.30
N ALA A 503 -1.77 0.27 -6.51
CA ALA A 503 -1.93 1.51 -7.29
C ALA A 503 -3.07 1.47 -8.33
N GLY A 504 -3.65 0.28 -8.60
CA GLY A 504 -4.74 0.10 -9.58
C GLY A 504 -5.75 -1.00 -9.25
N VAL A 505 -5.70 -1.61 -8.06
CA VAL A 505 -6.68 -2.65 -7.63
C VAL A 505 -7.35 -2.28 -6.28
N SER A 506 -7.03 -1.12 -5.71
CA SER A 506 -7.77 -0.52 -4.59
C SER A 506 -9.13 0.07 -4.99
N GLU A 507 -9.48 0.12 -6.29
CA GLU A 507 -10.75 0.70 -6.73
C GLU A 507 -11.98 -0.21 -6.53
N PHE A 508 -11.81 -1.54 -6.38
CA PHE A 508 -12.95 -2.48 -6.32
C PHE A 508 -13.09 -3.32 -5.05
N LYS A 509 -12.49 -2.88 -3.93
CA LYS A 509 -12.94 -3.27 -2.58
C LYS A 509 -13.22 -2.00 -1.77
N GLY A 510 -14.44 -1.49 -1.90
CA GLY A 510 -14.98 -0.36 -1.12
C GLY A 510 -14.02 0.82 -0.97
N SER A 511 -13.80 1.60 -2.04
CA SER A 511 -12.76 2.65 -2.09
C SER A 511 -12.71 3.47 -0.79
N GLU A 512 -11.51 3.56 -0.26
CA GLU A 512 -11.22 4.42 0.86
C GLU A 512 -11.42 5.88 0.44
N VAL A 513 -12.58 6.47 0.73
CA VAL A 513 -12.77 7.93 0.72
C VAL A 513 -11.58 8.56 1.45
N THR A 514 -10.88 9.46 0.76
CA THR A 514 -9.75 10.23 1.29
C THR A 514 -10.13 11.70 1.37
N MET A 515 -9.41 12.45 2.21
CA MET A 515 -9.52 13.90 2.26
C MET A 515 -8.13 14.53 2.06
N THR A 516 -8.05 15.47 1.13
CA THR A 516 -6.86 16.30 0.90
C THR A 516 -7.07 17.72 1.41
N TYR A 517 -5.98 18.43 1.70
CA TYR A 517 -6.01 19.78 2.25
C TYR A 517 -5.41 20.78 1.25
N ARG A 518 -6.08 21.92 1.05
CA ARG A 518 -5.67 22.97 0.12
C ARG A 518 -5.72 24.37 0.73
N ASP A 519 -4.88 25.25 0.21
CA ASP A 519 -5.00 26.67 0.44
C ASP A 519 -6.10 27.29 -0.45
N SER A 520 -6.30 28.60 -0.32
CA SER A 520 -7.29 29.36 -1.10
C SER A 520 -7.00 29.39 -2.61
N ASP A 521 -5.75 29.15 -3.00
CA ASP A 521 -5.29 29.16 -4.38
C ASP A 521 -5.30 27.77 -5.03
N GLY A 522 -5.74 26.74 -4.29
CA GLY A 522 -5.82 25.36 -4.76
C GLY A 522 -4.54 24.56 -4.58
N ASN A 523 -3.48 25.13 -4.00
CA ASN A 523 -2.25 24.41 -3.72
C ASN A 523 -2.44 23.47 -2.54
N MET A 524 -1.84 22.28 -2.65
CA MET A 524 -1.86 21.29 -1.57
C MET A 524 -1.16 21.84 -0.32
N ARG A 525 -1.89 21.93 0.80
CA ARG A 525 -1.33 22.17 2.13
C ARG A 525 -0.88 20.82 2.68
N THR A 526 0.43 20.60 2.74
CA THR A 526 1.06 19.35 3.21
C THR A 526 0.50 18.08 2.57
N SER A 527 0.98 17.82 1.34
CA SER A 527 1.36 16.48 0.86
C SER A 527 2.22 16.69 -0.39
N VAL A 528 3.53 16.88 -0.21
CA VAL A 528 4.48 16.79 -1.31
C VAL A 528 4.61 15.31 -1.65
N LEU A 529 3.77 14.84 -2.57
CA LEU A 529 4.01 13.59 -3.27
C LEU A 529 3.98 13.88 -4.77
N LYS A 530 5.09 14.44 -5.27
CA LYS A 530 5.43 14.30 -6.70
C LYS A 530 5.39 12.80 -7.01
N LYS A 531 4.56 12.42 -7.98
CA LYS A 531 4.35 11.03 -8.41
C LYS A 531 5.57 10.55 -9.20
N GLU A 532 6.62 10.13 -8.51
CA GLU A 532 7.71 9.33 -9.10
C GLU A 532 7.37 7.84 -9.01
N ASP A 533 7.93 7.01 -9.91
CA ASP A 533 7.81 5.54 -9.98
C ASP A 533 7.62 4.85 -8.61
N LYS A 534 6.49 4.15 -8.46
CA LYS A 534 5.78 4.04 -7.16
C LYS A 534 5.87 2.73 -6.40
N THR A 535 6.47 1.67 -6.92
CA THR A 535 6.32 0.35 -6.27
C THR A 535 7.24 0.17 -5.04
N ASN A 536 8.52 0.52 -5.14
CA ASN A 536 9.47 0.39 -4.01
C ASN A 536 9.73 1.72 -3.27
N LYS A 537 9.66 2.86 -3.97
CA LYS A 537 9.83 4.20 -3.37
C LYS A 537 8.71 4.55 -2.41
N ASP A 538 7.46 4.19 -2.70
CA ASP A 538 6.32 4.54 -1.83
C ASP A 538 6.35 3.74 -0.52
N GLN A 539 6.79 2.47 -0.56
CA GLN A 539 7.05 1.69 0.64
C GLN A 539 8.15 2.33 1.48
N ALA A 540 9.32 2.60 0.90
CA ALA A 540 10.42 3.24 1.63
C ALA A 540 10.04 4.63 2.19
N LYS A 541 9.23 5.42 1.45
CA LYS A 541 8.68 6.70 1.92
C LYS A 541 7.69 6.52 3.07
N ALA A 542 6.79 5.54 3.01
CA ALA A 542 5.84 5.27 4.08
C ALA A 542 6.54 4.83 5.38
N TYR A 543 7.51 3.91 5.28
CA TYR A 543 8.33 3.50 6.42
C TYR A 543 9.15 4.67 6.98
N ALA A 544 9.77 5.48 6.12
CA ALA A 544 10.54 6.63 6.54
C ALA A 544 9.65 7.72 7.18
N ALA A 545 8.44 7.95 6.68
CA ALA A 545 7.50 8.91 7.25
C ALA A 545 7.04 8.50 8.66
N GLY A 546 6.66 7.22 8.84
CA GLY A 546 6.34 6.68 10.17
C GLY A 546 7.52 6.76 11.13
N ALA A 547 8.73 6.42 10.67
CA ALA A 547 9.93 6.50 11.51
C ALA A 547 10.35 7.94 11.81
N ALA A 548 10.12 8.89 10.89
CA ALA A 548 10.40 10.30 11.09
C ALA A 548 9.51 10.91 12.18
N ALA A 549 8.26 10.46 12.28
CA ALA A 549 7.39 10.79 13.41
C ALA A 549 8.00 10.36 14.76
N LEU A 550 8.83 9.31 14.76
CA LEU A 550 9.55 8.78 15.93
C LEU A 550 10.96 9.35 16.11
N GLY A 551 11.35 10.41 15.38
CA GLY A 551 12.56 11.22 15.57
C GLY A 551 13.89 10.44 15.67
N VAL A 552 14.20 9.92 16.86
CA VAL A 552 15.40 9.12 17.18
C VAL A 552 15.50 7.87 16.30
N VAL A 553 14.36 7.23 16.00
CA VAL A 553 14.32 6.03 15.16
C VAL A 553 14.76 6.35 13.72
N ALA A 554 14.26 7.45 13.14
CA ALA A 554 14.70 7.88 11.81
C ALA A 554 16.18 8.21 11.76
N ALA A 555 16.72 8.90 12.76
CA ALA A 555 18.14 9.22 12.82
C ALA A 555 19.02 7.96 12.88
N LYS A 556 18.63 6.98 13.70
CA LYS A 556 19.38 5.72 13.87
C LYS A 556 19.37 4.84 12.62
N PHE A 557 18.26 4.76 11.88
CA PHE A 557 18.08 3.84 10.76
C PHE A 557 18.06 4.51 9.36
N ASN A 558 18.54 5.75 9.24
CA ASN A 558 18.54 6.51 7.99
C ASN A 558 19.27 5.81 6.82
N SER A 559 20.39 5.15 7.10
CA SER A 559 21.14 4.38 6.10
C SER A 559 20.28 3.29 5.44
N ARG A 560 19.49 2.59 6.26
CA ARG A 560 18.57 1.54 5.82
C ARG A 560 17.46 2.09 4.94
N PHE A 561 16.84 3.22 5.32
CA PHE A 561 15.82 3.87 4.47
C PHE A 561 16.39 4.29 3.11
N ASN A 562 17.64 4.77 3.07
CA ASN A 562 18.29 5.13 1.81
C ASN A 562 18.59 3.89 0.95
N ALA A 563 19.04 2.79 1.55
CA ALA A 563 19.25 1.53 0.84
C ALA A 563 17.94 1.00 0.23
N MET A 564 16.82 1.06 0.96
CA MET A 564 15.50 0.63 0.45
C MET A 564 15.03 1.47 -0.74
N LYS A 565 15.24 2.79 -0.72
CA LYS A 565 14.90 3.68 -1.85
C LYS A 565 15.66 3.32 -3.13
N GLN A 566 16.87 2.79 -2.99
CA GLN A 566 17.75 2.43 -4.11
C GLN A 566 17.44 1.03 -4.68
N ASN A 567 16.80 0.13 -3.91
CA ASN A 567 16.65 -1.27 -4.30
C ASN A 567 15.46 -1.53 -5.25
N ARG A 568 15.61 -1.13 -6.51
CA ARG A 568 14.71 -1.49 -7.62
C ARG A 568 15.31 -2.58 -8.53
N ASP A 569 16.58 -2.91 -8.33
CA ASP A 569 17.43 -3.56 -9.35
C ASP A 569 17.20 -5.05 -9.55
N PHE A 570 16.34 -5.70 -8.75
CA PHE A 570 16.16 -7.14 -8.81
C PHE A 570 14.69 -7.57 -8.87
N SER A 571 14.43 -8.65 -9.62
CA SER A 571 13.21 -9.44 -9.55
C SER A 571 13.48 -10.73 -8.79
N TYR A 572 12.57 -11.12 -7.89
CA TYR A 572 12.60 -12.40 -7.18
C TYR A 572 11.46 -13.27 -7.67
N ILE A 573 11.78 -14.40 -8.29
CA ILE A 573 10.83 -15.24 -9.03
C ILE A 573 10.80 -16.63 -8.40
N PHE A 574 9.65 -17.00 -7.84
CA PHE A 574 9.45 -18.35 -7.33
C PHE A 574 9.01 -19.27 -8.49
N ALA A 575 9.94 -20.11 -8.94
CA ALA A 575 9.84 -20.93 -10.14
C ALA A 575 10.10 -22.41 -9.85
N LYS A 576 9.83 -23.23 -10.85
CA LYS A 576 10.24 -24.63 -10.94
C LYS A 576 11.44 -24.73 -11.87
N ALA A 577 12.53 -25.32 -11.38
CA ALA A 577 13.70 -25.66 -12.18
C ALA A 577 13.38 -26.80 -13.17
N ASP A 578 14.21 -26.96 -14.21
CA ASP A 578 14.09 -28.08 -15.16
C ASP A 578 14.24 -29.45 -14.47
N SER A 579 15.02 -29.50 -13.38
CA SER A 579 15.15 -30.67 -12.49
C SER A 579 13.87 -31.00 -11.72
N GLY A 580 12.89 -30.11 -11.73
CA GLY A 580 11.64 -30.22 -10.97
C GLY A 580 11.69 -29.58 -9.58
N GLU A 581 12.85 -29.13 -9.13
CA GLU A 581 13.04 -28.47 -7.84
C GLU A 581 12.33 -27.11 -7.81
N LYS A 582 11.93 -26.67 -6.62
CA LYS A 582 11.31 -25.35 -6.41
C LYS A 582 12.39 -24.37 -6.05
N ILE A 583 12.49 -23.28 -6.79
CA ILE A 583 13.57 -22.33 -6.65
C ILE A 583 13.07 -20.88 -6.55
N LEU A 584 13.75 -20.06 -5.79
CA LEU A 584 13.69 -18.61 -5.88
C LEU A 584 14.84 -18.14 -6.76
N VAL A 585 14.52 -17.53 -7.90
CA VAL A 585 15.50 -16.97 -8.83
C VAL A 585 15.57 -15.47 -8.60
N LYS A 586 16.78 -14.96 -8.33
CA LYS A 586 17.06 -13.54 -8.27
C LYS A 586 17.62 -13.09 -9.62
N VAL A 587 16.92 -12.21 -10.31
CA VAL A 587 17.30 -11.69 -11.63
C VAL A 587 17.69 -10.22 -11.49
N SER A 588 18.87 -9.83 -12.00
CA SER A 588 19.20 -8.42 -12.15
C SER A 588 18.38 -7.81 -13.28
N LYS A 589 17.62 -6.76 -12.98
CA LYS A 589 16.88 -5.98 -13.98
C LYS A 589 17.80 -5.09 -14.83
N VAL A 590 19.07 -4.89 -14.44
CA VAL A 590 19.99 -4.03 -15.19
C VAL A 590 20.44 -4.69 -16.50
N ASP A 591 20.63 -6.00 -16.49
CA ASP A 591 21.20 -6.76 -17.61
C ASP A 591 20.59 -8.16 -17.82
N GLY A 592 19.64 -8.57 -16.99
CA GLY A 592 18.97 -9.86 -17.13
C GLY A 592 19.80 -11.04 -16.63
N VAL A 593 20.90 -10.80 -15.91
CA VAL A 593 21.68 -11.90 -15.35
C VAL A 593 20.91 -12.50 -14.17
N GLU A 594 20.71 -13.82 -14.20
CA GLU A 594 20.32 -14.59 -13.02
C GLU A 594 21.49 -14.53 -12.02
N VAL A 595 21.36 -13.69 -11.00
CA VAL A 595 22.43 -13.51 -10.01
C VAL A 595 22.40 -14.58 -8.94
N ASP A 596 21.24 -15.20 -8.71
CA ASP A 596 21.12 -16.27 -7.72
C ASP A 596 19.96 -17.24 -7.96
N LYS A 597 20.12 -18.46 -7.47
CA LYS A 597 19.10 -19.52 -7.45
C LYS A 597 19.13 -20.26 -6.12
N ILE A 598 18.02 -20.20 -5.39
CA ILE A 598 17.88 -20.76 -4.04
C ILE A 598 16.80 -21.83 -4.06
N ILE A 599 17.08 -23.02 -3.50
CA ILE A 599 16.11 -24.11 -3.50
C ILE A 599 15.27 -24.08 -2.24
N PHE A 600 13.96 -24.21 -2.40
CA PHE A 600 13.02 -24.36 -1.30
C PHE A 600 12.50 -25.80 -1.22
N ASN A 601 12.54 -26.33 0.00
CA ASN A 601 12.19 -27.72 0.28
C ASN A 601 10.68 -27.91 0.59
N ASN A 602 9.90 -26.83 0.60
CA ASN A 602 8.47 -26.83 0.94
C ASN A 602 7.60 -26.25 -0.19
N ASN A 603 6.35 -26.68 -0.28
CA ASN A 603 5.31 -26.14 -1.16
C ASN A 603 4.83 -24.73 -0.72
N LYS A 604 5.01 -24.39 0.56
CA LYS A 604 4.67 -23.09 1.14
C LYS A 604 5.88 -22.53 1.91
N PRO A 605 6.91 -22.04 1.21
CA PRO A 605 8.09 -21.51 1.87
C PRO A 605 7.73 -20.27 2.69
N ILE A 606 8.25 -20.18 3.92
CA ILE A 606 8.22 -18.96 4.73
C ILE A 606 9.60 -18.33 4.56
N TYR A 607 9.65 -17.15 3.97
CA TYR A 607 10.89 -16.41 3.80
C TYR A 607 10.66 -14.91 3.89
N GLU A 608 11.72 -14.14 4.16
CA GLU A 608 11.76 -12.68 4.02
C GLU A 608 12.88 -12.29 3.08
N VAL A 609 12.65 -11.25 2.29
CA VAL A 609 13.70 -10.58 1.51
C VAL A 609 13.91 -9.21 2.12
N ASP A 610 15.11 -8.97 2.63
CA ASP A 610 15.45 -7.68 3.20
C ASP A 610 15.63 -6.65 2.08
N PRO A 611 14.77 -5.62 1.97
CA PRO A 611 14.88 -4.63 0.91
C PRO A 611 16.11 -3.73 1.05
N ALA A 612 16.76 -3.65 2.21
CA ALA A 612 17.96 -2.84 2.41
C ALA A 612 19.24 -3.64 2.18
N THR A 613 19.35 -4.83 2.78
CA THR A 613 20.57 -5.66 2.67
C THR A 613 20.52 -6.60 1.47
N GLN A 614 19.33 -6.91 0.94
CA GLN A 614 19.05 -7.94 -0.05
C GLN A 614 19.35 -9.37 0.41
N ASN A 615 19.49 -9.57 1.72
CA ASN A 615 19.59 -10.89 2.32
C ASN A 615 18.22 -11.59 2.27
N ILE A 616 18.25 -12.90 2.09
CA ILE A 616 17.04 -13.74 2.08
C ILE A 616 17.10 -14.65 3.28
N PHE A 617 16.06 -14.62 4.10
CA PHE A 617 15.91 -15.45 5.30
C PHE A 617 14.85 -16.50 5.01
N TYR A 618 15.22 -17.77 4.95
CA TYR A 618 14.32 -18.87 4.61
C TYR A 618 14.17 -19.84 5.77
N VAL A 619 12.94 -20.10 6.19
CA VAL A 619 12.63 -21.09 7.21
C VAL A 619 12.69 -22.50 6.62
N SER A 620 13.55 -23.33 7.21
CA SER A 620 13.67 -24.76 6.89
C SER A 620 13.64 -25.58 8.19
N ASP A 621 12.45 -25.97 8.62
CA ASP A 621 12.19 -26.75 9.84
C ASP A 621 12.83 -26.11 11.09
N LYS A 622 13.87 -26.73 11.65
CA LYS A 622 14.64 -26.23 12.80
C LYS A 622 15.80 -25.31 12.42
N SER A 623 15.63 -24.54 11.35
CA SER A 623 16.68 -23.61 10.92
C SER A 623 16.13 -22.43 10.14
N ILE A 624 16.88 -21.33 10.19
CA ILE A 624 16.76 -20.20 9.26
C ILE A 624 18.01 -20.21 8.39
N GLN A 625 17.82 -20.52 7.11
CA GLN A 625 18.85 -20.47 6.09
C GLN A 625 18.97 -19.04 5.57
N ILE A 626 20.18 -18.49 5.61
CA ILE A 626 20.46 -17.11 5.23
C ILE A 626 21.27 -17.13 3.94
N PHE A 627 20.74 -16.43 2.94
CA PHE A 627 21.40 -16.19 1.67
C PHE A 627 21.79 -14.72 1.60
N ASN A 628 23.08 -14.46 1.76
CA ASN A 628 23.67 -13.14 1.72
C ASN A 628 23.54 -12.53 0.32
N ARG A 629 23.46 -11.20 0.23
CA ARG A 629 23.53 -10.51 -1.05
C ARG A 629 24.74 -10.98 -1.86
N LYS A 630 24.48 -11.47 -3.07
CA LYS A 630 25.50 -11.54 -4.13
C LYS A 630 25.62 -10.18 -4.79
N GLU A 631 26.78 -9.57 -4.64
CA GLU A 631 27.23 -8.55 -5.59
C GLU A 631 27.85 -9.28 -6.79
N LYS A 632 27.83 -8.63 -7.96
CA LYS A 632 28.38 -9.20 -9.18
C LYS A 632 29.83 -9.62 -9.02
#